data_AF-A0A023X030-F1
#
_entry.id   AF-A0A023X030-F1
#
_cell.length_a   1.000
_cell.length_b   1.000
_cell.length_c   1.000
_cell.angle_alpha   90.00
_cell.angle_beta   90.00
_cell.angle_gamma   90.00
#
_symmetry.space_group_name_H-M   'P 1'
#
loop_
_entity.id
_entity.type
_entity.pdbx_description
1 polymer ?
#
loop_
_entity_poly.entity_id
_entity_poly.type
_entity_poly.pdbx_seq_one_letter_code
_entity_poly.pdbx_strand_id
1 'polypeptide(L)' 'MAIEMTGGEIVRERGTVVTFQQKCEKCGYVYGFNKTTIVPAYSSRKVRPFTCENCGNYQEVEARHFKEEG' A
#
# COMPACT_ATOMS: atom_id res chain seq x y z
N MET A 1 2.13 15.66 -4.94
CA MET A 1 2.44 14.21 -5.01
C MET A 1 1.51 13.46 -4.08
N ALA A 2 0.50 12.79 -4.61
CA ALA A 2 -0.38 11.92 -3.84
C ALA A 2 0.01 10.46 -4.07
N ILE A 3 0.19 9.72 -2.99
CA ILE A 3 0.41 8.27 -3.02
C ILE A 3 -0.91 7.61 -2.61
N GLU A 4 -1.44 6.75 -3.47
CA GLU A 4 -2.59 5.92 -3.14
C GLU A 4 -2.12 4.50 -2.91
N MET A 5 -2.72 3.81 -1.95
CA MET A 5 -2.37 2.42 -1.68
C MET A 5 -3.61 1.56 -1.57
N THR A 6 -3.58 0.43 -2.27
CA THR A 6 -4.63 -0.60 -2.22
C THR A 6 -4.19 -1.70 -1.26
N GLY A 7 -5.10 -2.19 -0.42
CA GLY A 7 -4.80 -3.27 0.51
C GLY A 7 -4.01 -2.84 1.75
N GLY A 8 -4.13 -1.56 2.10
CA GLY A 8 -3.57 -0.99 3.32
C GLY A 8 -3.80 0.51 3.43
N GLU A 9 -3.46 1.06 4.59
CA GLU A 9 -3.60 2.47 4.92
C GLU A 9 -2.23 3.09 5.15
N ILE A 10 -1.92 4.17 4.42
CA ILE A 10 -0.67 4.90 4.59
C ILE A 10 -0.70 5.63 5.93
N VAL A 11 0.32 5.40 6.76
CA VAL A 11 0.44 6.04 8.08
C VAL A 11 1.46 7.16 8.06
N ARG A 12 2.54 7.00 7.28
CA ARG A 12 3.62 7.99 7.21
C ARG A 12 4.35 7.95 5.89
N GLU A 13 4.64 9.12 5.35
CA GLU A 13 5.45 9.30 4.15
C GLU A 13 6.74 10.05 4.51
N ARG A 14 7.88 9.56 4.01
CA ARG A 14 9.19 10.20 4.15
C ARG A 14 9.95 10.10 2.84
N GLY A 15 9.79 11.12 1.99
CA GLY A 15 10.36 11.11 0.65
C GLY A 15 9.78 9.96 -0.17
N THR A 16 10.64 9.03 -0.62
CA THR A 16 10.23 7.83 -1.36
C THR A 16 9.82 6.66 -0.47
N VAL A 17 9.95 6.78 0.86
CA VAL A 17 9.61 5.71 1.80
C VAL A 17 8.22 5.94 2.37
N VAL A 18 7.35 4.95 2.19
CA VAL A 18 5.98 4.94 2.71
C VAL A 18 5.87 3.85 3.77
N THR A 19 5.41 4.25 4.95
CA THR A 19 5.01 3.35 6.03
C THR A 19 3.51 3.23 6.01
N PHE A 20 3.01 2.01 5.99
CA PHE A 20 1.59 1.72 5.91
C PHE A 20 1.20 0.58 6.83
N GLN A 21 -0.05 0.54 7.24
CA GLN A 21 -0.65 -0.63 7.87
C GLN A 21 -1.34 -1.45 6.79
N GLN A 22 -1.02 -2.72 6.71
CA GLN A 22 -1.67 -3.59 5.73
C GLN A 22 -3.09 -3.87 6.21
N LYS A 23 -4.09 -3.75 5.33
CA LYS A 23 -5.50 -3.85 5.69
C LYS A 23 -6.20 -4.78 4.73
N CYS A 24 -6.98 -5.70 5.28
CA CYS A 24 -7.83 -6.53 4.46
C CYS A 24 -9.01 -5.70 3.93
N GLU A 25 -9.14 -5.56 2.62
CA GLU A 25 -10.25 -4.80 2.00
C GLU A 25 -11.60 -5.48 2.23
N LYS A 26 -11.61 -6.81 2.39
CA LYS A 26 -12.85 -7.59 2.57
C LYS A 26 -13.40 -7.53 3.99
N CYS A 27 -12.55 -7.67 5.01
CA CYS A 27 -13.00 -7.74 6.40
C CYS A 27 -12.54 -6.56 7.27
N GLY A 28 -11.73 -5.65 6.73
CA GLY A 28 -11.20 -4.50 7.45
C GLY A 28 -10.10 -4.83 8.45
N TYR A 29 -9.68 -6.09 8.58
CA TYR A 29 -8.64 -6.48 9.54
C TYR A 29 -7.31 -5.78 9.21
N VAL A 30 -6.74 -5.11 10.21
CA VAL A 30 -5.50 -4.34 10.08
C VAL A 30 -4.34 -5.14 10.68
N TYR A 31 -3.30 -5.30 9.87
CA TYR A 31 -2.03 -5.92 10.23
C TYR A 31 -1.02 -4.84 10.66
N GLY A 32 0.07 -5.27 11.28
CA GLY A 32 1.12 -4.38 11.75
C GLY A 32 1.75 -3.48 10.66
N PHE A 33 2.61 -2.56 11.11
CA PHE A 33 3.28 -1.60 10.24
C PHE A 33 4.24 -2.26 9.26
N ASN A 34 4.04 -1.97 7.97
CA ASN A 34 4.89 -2.35 6.86
C ASN A 34 5.54 -1.11 6.24
N LYS A 35 6.66 -1.31 5.54
CA LYS A 35 7.39 -0.24 4.84
C LYS A 35 7.59 -0.63 3.39
N THR A 36 7.31 0.29 2.48
CA THR A 36 7.54 0.15 1.05
C THR A 36 8.26 1.40 0.55
N THR A 37 9.29 1.22 -0.28
CA THR A 37 9.90 2.33 -1.00
C THR A 37 9.25 2.42 -2.35
N ILE A 38 8.68 3.56 -2.69
CA ILE A 38 8.10 3.79 -3.99
C ILE A 38 8.94 4.84 -4.69
N VAL A 39 9.38 4.52 -5.90
CA VAL A 39 10.29 5.37 -6.67
C VAL A 39 9.44 6.20 -7.64
N PRO A 40 9.55 7.55 -7.64
CA PRO A 40 8.73 8.43 -8.50
C PRO A 40 8.88 8.19 -10.02
N ALA A 41 9.94 7.49 -10.43
CA ALA A 41 10.12 7.05 -11.82
C ALA A 41 9.10 5.98 -12.24
N TYR A 42 8.48 5.27 -11.30
CA TYR A 42 7.46 4.27 -11.55
C TYR A 42 6.08 4.83 -11.19
N SER A 43 5.09 4.57 -12.05
CA SER A 43 3.69 4.94 -11.82
C SER A 43 3.06 4.15 -10.68
N SER A 44 3.50 2.91 -10.47
CA SER A 44 3.07 2.10 -9.35
C SER A 44 4.14 1.10 -8.93
N ARG A 45 3.98 0.58 -7.71
CA ARG A 45 4.78 -0.50 -7.16
C ARG A 45 3.86 -1.56 -6.59
N LYS A 46 3.92 -2.76 -7.16
CA LYS A 46 3.33 -3.95 -6.55
C LYS A 46 4.07 -4.28 -5.26
N VAL A 47 3.33 -4.27 -4.17
CA VAL A 47 3.76 -4.80 -2.88
C VAL A 47 3.43 -6.29 -2.88
N ARG A 48 4.07 -7.04 -1.99
CA ARG A 48 3.81 -8.48 -1.85
C ARG A 48 2.32 -8.71 -1.53
N PRO A 49 1.58 -9.50 -2.34
CA PRO A 49 0.20 -9.86 -2.04
C PRO A 49 0.14 -10.72 -0.78
N PHE A 50 -1.03 -10.78 -0.14
CA PHE A 50 -1.23 -11.59 1.05
C PHE A 50 -2.62 -12.21 1.11
N THR A 51 -2.71 -13.31 1.85
CA THR A 51 -3.97 -13.93 2.24
C THR A 51 -4.30 -13.49 3.66
N CYS A 52 -5.47 -12.91 3.86
CA CYS A 52 -5.92 -12.47 5.16
C CYS A 52 -6.11 -13.67 6.10
N GLU A 53 -5.36 -13.72 7.19
CA GLU A 53 -5.46 -14.76 8.22
C GLU A 53 -6.82 -14.76 8.95
N ASN A 54 -7.52 -13.62 8.99
CA ASN A 54 -8.81 -13.50 9.67
C ASN A 54 -9.99 -14.04 8.83
N CYS A 55 -10.00 -13.81 7.52
CA CYS A 55 -11.14 -14.17 6.65
C CYS A 55 -10.77 -15.02 5.42
N GLY A 56 -9.50 -15.37 5.24
CA GLY A 56 -9.00 -16.15 4.10
C GLY A 56 -8.95 -15.40 2.77
N ASN A 57 -9.20 -14.09 2.76
CA ASN A 57 -9.22 -13.32 1.51
C ASN A 57 -7.82 -13.11 0.94
N TYR A 58 -7.56 -13.62 -0.27
CA TYR A 58 -6.38 -13.23 -1.02
C TYR A 58 -6.59 -11.86 -1.66
N GLN A 59 -5.60 -10.97 -1.53
CA GLN A 59 -5.62 -9.66 -2.17
C GLN A 59 -4.22 -9.23 -2.61
N GLU A 60 -4.20 -8.48 -3.71
CA GLU A 60 -3.02 -7.75 -4.14
C GLU A 60 -2.87 -6.48 -3.31
N VAL A 61 -1.62 -6.03 -3.17
CA VAL A 61 -1.29 -4.78 -2.50
C VAL A 61 -0.44 -3.99 -3.47
N GLU A 62 -0.84 -2.76 -3.74
CA GLU A 62 -0.16 -1.91 -4.71
C GLU A 62 -0.12 -0.49 -4.15
N ALA A 63 1.02 0.17 -4.32
CA ALA A 63 1.16 1.58 -4.03
C ALA A 63 1.36 2.34 -5.33
N ARG A 64 0.45 3.28 -5.63
CA ARG A 64 0.41 4.07 -6.85
C ARG A 64 0.88 5.49 -6.59
N HIS A 65 1.62 6.00 -7.54
CA HIS A 65 2.12 7.36 -7.58
C HIS A 65 1.37 8.15 -8.63
N PHE A 66 0.61 9.15 -8.20
CA PHE A 66 0.07 10.13 -9.13
C PHE A 66 1.11 11.22 -9.32
N LYS A 67 1.68 11.28 -10.53
CA LYS A 67 2.24 12.54 -11.03
C LYS A 67 1.05 13.44 -11.28
N GLU A 68 1.00 14.57 -10.58
CA GLU A 68 0.15 15.68 -11.04
C GLU A 68 0.70 16.05 -12.42
N GLU A 69 0.01 15.63 -13.48
CA GLU A 69 0.25 16.16 -14.82
C GLU A 69 -0.11 17.64 -14.76
N GLY A 70 0.92 18.48 -14.88
CA GLY A 70 0.79 19.94 -14.92
C GLY A 70 0.29 20.44 -16.25
#